data_AF-A0A7K2E2L1-F1
#
_entry.id   AF-A0A7K2E2L1-F1
#
_cell.length_a   1.000
_cell.length_b   1.000
_cell.length_c   1.000
_cell.angle_alpha   90.00
_cell.angle_beta   90.00
_cell.angle_gamma   90.00
#
_symmetry.space_group_name_H-M   'P 1'
#
loop_
_entity.id
_entity.type
_entity.pdbx_description
1 polymer ?
#
loop_
_entity_poly.entity_id
_entity_poly.type
_entity_poly.pdbx_seq_one_letter_code
_entity_poly.pdbx_strand_id
1 'polypeptide(L)'
;MAVVTMAAAFRRPDALMSRIGAWAGEMAVDYSVVSAVRRSDALDPEVSAPIADCDGVLVLDGSPAHFVSAVKATALLEAIVGAHGRGSDIVWSGAAAAAVCASMVDDRGSALTVGLGLHDGIVVAAGWEGWPRDRRLRLWRMVPESVLFMALESGAAVCSTAGPEVLASSSSPGDWTVLGGAVEARRGGTAVTLENWQPATP
;
A
#
# COMPACT_ATOMS: atom_id res chain seq x y z
N MET A 1 -13.13 11.43 -0.50
CA MET A 1 -11.96 10.57 -0.19
C MET A 1 -11.01 11.27 0.79
N ALA A 2 -10.27 10.55 1.63
CA ALA A 2 -9.18 11.11 2.44
C ALA A 2 -7.80 10.80 1.82
N VAL A 3 -6.87 11.76 1.84
CA VAL A 3 -5.50 11.60 1.33
C VAL A 3 -4.51 11.74 2.48
N VAL A 4 -3.81 10.65 2.81
CA VAL A 4 -2.86 10.58 3.93
C VAL A 4 -1.44 10.78 3.43
N THR A 5 -0.77 11.81 3.95
CA THR A 5 0.56 12.22 3.49
C THR A 5 1.72 11.65 4.32
N MET A 6 1.44 10.91 5.40
CA MET A 6 2.45 10.51 6.40
C MET A 6 3.68 9.83 5.80
N ALA A 7 3.53 8.85 4.91
CA ALA A 7 4.70 8.20 4.32
C ALA A 7 5.54 9.22 3.49
N ALA A 8 4.87 10.19 2.87
CA ALA A 8 5.43 11.23 2.03
C ALA A 8 5.93 12.46 2.80
N ALA A 9 5.95 12.44 4.14
CA ALA A 9 6.28 13.58 5.01
C ALA A 9 7.56 14.36 4.63
N PHE A 10 8.56 13.66 4.08
CA PHE A 10 9.85 14.24 3.66
C PHE A 10 10.03 14.34 2.14
N ARG A 11 8.98 14.04 1.37
CA ARG A 11 8.94 14.34 -0.07
C ARG A 11 8.35 15.73 -0.27
N ARG A 12 8.78 16.46 -1.31
CA ARG A 12 8.28 17.81 -1.68
C ARG A 12 6.74 17.85 -1.65
N PRO A 13 6.12 18.34 -0.55
CA PRO A 13 4.71 18.09 -0.32
C PRO A 13 3.83 18.83 -1.34
N ASP A 14 4.23 20.05 -1.70
CA ASP A 14 3.50 20.89 -2.67
C ASP A 14 3.41 20.26 -4.06
N ALA A 15 4.48 19.63 -4.53
CA ALA A 15 4.53 18.98 -5.83
C ALA A 15 3.63 17.73 -5.87
N LEU A 16 3.59 17.00 -4.76
CA LEU A 16 2.73 15.83 -4.61
C LEU A 16 1.26 16.24 -4.53
N MET A 17 0.94 17.26 -3.73
CA MET A 17 -0.43 17.76 -3.60
C MET A 17 -0.95 18.39 -4.90
N SER A 18 -0.09 19.08 -5.66
CA SER A 18 -0.44 19.57 -7.00
C SER A 18 -0.87 18.42 -7.94
N ARG A 19 -0.16 17.29 -7.90
CA ARG A 19 -0.50 16.11 -8.70
C ARG A 19 -1.81 15.45 -8.25
N ILE A 20 -2.02 15.35 -6.94
CA ILE A 20 -3.28 14.83 -6.39
C ILE A 20 -4.45 15.74 -6.77
N GLY A 21 -4.27 17.07 -6.71
CA GLY A 21 -5.29 18.04 -7.12
C GLY A 21 -5.65 17.91 -8.60
N ALA A 22 -4.65 17.74 -9.48
CA ALA A 22 -4.90 17.51 -10.90
C ALA A 22 -5.67 16.21 -11.16
N TRP A 23 -5.23 15.09 -10.57
CA TRP A 23 -5.92 13.80 -10.69
C TRP A 23 -7.35 13.83 -10.13
N ALA A 24 -7.55 14.44 -8.96
CA ALA A 24 -8.86 14.57 -8.35
C ALA A 24 -9.81 15.42 -9.22
N GLY A 25 -9.28 16.48 -9.84
CA GLY A 25 -10.02 17.30 -10.79
C GLY A 25 -10.41 16.54 -12.06
N GLU A 26 -9.50 15.73 -12.61
CA GLU A 26 -9.80 14.86 -13.77
C GLU A 26 -10.88 13.81 -13.45
N MET A 27 -10.86 13.25 -12.24
CA MET A 27 -11.82 12.23 -11.80
C MET A 27 -13.11 12.82 -11.22
N ALA A 28 -13.21 14.14 -11.07
CA ALA A 28 -14.30 14.84 -10.38
C ALA A 28 -14.56 14.28 -8.96
N VAL A 29 -13.49 14.00 -8.20
CA VAL A 29 -13.56 13.45 -6.83
C VAL A 29 -13.16 14.51 -5.81
N ASP A 30 -14.01 14.72 -4.81
CA ASP A 30 -13.67 15.54 -3.65
C ASP A 30 -12.75 14.81 -2.68
N TYR A 31 -11.78 15.55 -2.13
CA TYR A 31 -10.85 14.99 -1.15
C TYR A 31 -10.52 15.93 0.01
N SER A 32 -10.22 15.33 1.16
CA SER A 32 -9.66 16.01 2.34
C SER A 32 -8.24 15.53 2.58
N VAL A 33 -7.36 16.45 2.98
CA VAL A 33 -5.95 16.14 3.24
C VAL A 33 -5.74 15.83 4.72
N VAL A 34 -5.25 14.63 5.00
CA VAL A 34 -4.79 14.20 6.32
C VAL A 34 -3.28 14.44 6.37
N SER A 35 -2.90 15.64 6.80
CA SER A 35 -1.51 16.08 6.85
C SER A 35 -0.86 15.69 8.18
N ALA A 36 0.12 14.78 8.11
CA ALA A 36 0.87 14.33 9.27
C ALA A 36 2.33 14.09 8.88
N VAL A 37 3.26 14.44 9.77
CA VAL A 37 4.70 14.36 9.51
C VAL A 37 5.41 13.52 10.58
N ARG A 38 4.91 13.56 11.81
CA ARG A 38 5.52 12.91 12.96
C ARG A 38 4.52 12.02 13.66
N ARG A 39 5.04 11.11 14.49
CA ARG A 39 4.22 10.24 15.33
C ARG A 39 3.26 11.02 16.25
N SER A 40 3.65 12.20 16.74
CA SER A 40 2.77 13.07 17.54
C SER A 40 1.49 13.43 16.80
N ASP A 41 1.61 13.72 15.50
CA ASP A 41 0.48 14.10 14.65
C ASP A 41 -0.41 12.87 14.42
N ALA A 42 0.19 11.70 14.24
CA ALA A 42 -0.52 10.43 14.06
C ALA A 42 -1.33 9.99 15.30
N LEU A 43 -0.93 10.48 16.48
CA LEU A 43 -1.61 10.22 17.77
C LEU A 43 -2.76 11.19 18.02
N ASP A 44 -2.78 12.34 17.35
CA ASP A 44 -3.83 13.34 17.49
C ASP A 44 -5.08 12.90 16.71
N PRO A 45 -6.21 12.61 17.39
CA PRO A 45 -7.43 12.20 16.71
C PRO A 45 -7.95 13.24 15.72
N GLU A 46 -7.71 14.54 15.96
CA GLU A 46 -8.15 15.63 15.08
C GLU A 46 -7.49 15.54 13.70
N VAL A 47 -6.24 15.06 13.63
CA VAL A 47 -5.54 14.84 12.36
C VAL A 47 -6.25 13.77 11.54
N SER A 48 -6.76 12.73 12.19
CA SER A 48 -7.46 11.61 11.53
C SER A 48 -8.95 11.83 11.32
N ALA A 49 -9.53 12.89 11.88
CA ALA A 49 -10.97 13.17 11.80
C ALA A 49 -11.55 13.14 10.37
N PRO A 50 -10.87 13.63 9.32
CA PRO A 50 -11.39 13.57 7.95
C PRO A 50 -11.62 12.15 7.40
N ILE A 51 -11.06 11.12 8.04
CA ILE A 51 -11.22 9.71 7.63
C ILE A 51 -12.58 9.13 8.09
N ALA A 52 -13.23 9.75 9.08
CA ALA A 52 -14.47 9.21 9.66
C ALA A 52 -15.57 9.03 8.61
N ASP A 53 -15.73 10.01 7.72
CA ASP A 53 -16.85 10.11 6.79
C ASP A 53 -16.45 9.92 5.31
N CYS A 54 -15.26 9.37 5.04
CA CYS A 54 -14.80 9.19 3.66
C CYS A 54 -15.15 7.81 3.07
N ASP A 55 -15.57 7.78 1.80
CA ASP A 55 -15.81 6.53 1.06
C ASP A 55 -14.52 5.78 0.68
N GLY A 56 -13.37 6.44 0.82
CA GLY A 56 -12.08 5.83 0.56
C GLY A 56 -10.91 6.62 1.11
N VAL A 57 -9.78 5.93 1.29
CA VAL A 57 -8.53 6.48 1.81
C VAL A 57 -7.39 6.16 0.85
N LEU A 58 -6.67 7.19 0.41
CA LEU A 58 -5.44 7.06 -0.37
C LEU A 58 -4.24 7.39 0.51
N VAL A 59 -3.39 6.40 0.76
CA VAL A 59 -2.12 6.59 1.47
C VAL A 59 -1.00 6.75 0.45
N LEU A 60 -0.35 7.90 0.46
CA LEU A 60 0.64 8.27 -0.55
C LEU A 60 1.96 7.53 -0.39
N ASP A 61 2.68 7.38 -1.51
CA ASP A 61 4.01 6.78 -1.53
C ASP A 61 5.09 7.66 -0.85
N GLY A 62 6.09 7.03 -0.26
CA GLY A 62 7.04 7.70 0.62
C GLY A 62 8.11 6.78 1.19
N SER A 63 8.48 7.04 2.44
CA SER A 63 9.38 6.15 3.19
C SER A 63 8.56 5.11 3.98
N PRO A 64 8.73 3.80 3.69
CA PRO A 64 8.01 2.75 4.39
C PRO A 64 8.44 2.66 5.87
N ALA A 65 9.75 2.78 6.14
CA ALA A 65 10.28 2.77 7.50
C ALA A 65 9.74 3.93 8.34
N HIS A 66 9.68 5.14 7.76
CA HIS A 66 9.07 6.28 8.43
C HIS A 66 7.60 6.01 8.73
N PHE A 67 6.83 5.56 7.73
CA PHE A 67 5.41 5.27 7.86
C PHE A 67 5.14 4.28 9.00
N VAL A 68 5.79 3.10 8.99
CA VAL A 68 5.66 2.08 10.05
C VAL A 68 5.92 2.69 11.42
N SER A 69 7.04 3.41 11.58
CA SER A 69 7.43 3.99 12.88
C SER A 69 6.45 5.07 13.37
N ALA A 70 5.87 5.84 12.46
CA ALA A 70 5.02 6.98 12.77
C ALA A 70 3.58 6.56 13.10
N VAL A 71 3.03 5.55 12.41
CA VAL A 71 1.59 5.22 12.51
C VAL A 71 1.28 3.99 13.34
N LYS A 72 2.26 3.14 13.66
CA LYS A 72 2.00 1.92 14.44
C LYS A 72 1.36 2.25 15.79
N ALA A 73 0.22 1.65 16.10
CA ALA A 73 -0.53 1.89 17.35
C ALA A 73 -0.79 3.39 17.59
N THR A 74 -1.38 4.06 16.61
CA THR A 74 -1.82 5.45 16.71
C THR A 74 -3.23 5.62 16.15
N ALA A 75 -3.91 6.70 16.55
CA ALA A 75 -5.26 7.04 16.10
C ALA A 75 -5.38 7.10 14.58
N LEU A 76 -4.34 7.59 13.88
CA LEU A 76 -4.31 7.60 12.42
C LEU A 76 -4.41 6.21 11.79
N LEU A 77 -3.65 5.22 12.28
CA LEU A 77 -3.73 3.86 11.72
C LEU A 77 -5.07 3.22 12.06
N GLU A 78 -5.57 3.43 13.29
CA GLU A 78 -6.88 2.95 13.72
C GLU A 78 -8.00 3.54 12.85
N ALA A 79 -7.93 4.82 12.48
CA ALA A 79 -8.89 5.47 11.60
C ALA A 79 -8.86 4.87 10.18
N ILE A 80 -7.68 4.62 9.62
CA ILE A 80 -7.53 4.02 8.27
C ILE A 80 -8.09 2.59 8.25
N VAL A 81 -7.68 1.76 9.21
CA VAL A 81 -8.17 0.37 9.32
C VAL A 81 -9.67 0.35 9.63
N GLY A 82 -10.12 1.26 10.50
CA GLY A 82 -11.53 1.43 10.84
C GLY A 82 -12.39 1.84 9.64
N ALA A 83 -11.87 2.69 8.74
CA ALA A 83 -12.57 3.05 7.51
C ALA A 83 -12.81 1.82 6.63
N HIS A 84 -11.78 0.96 6.49
CA HIS A 84 -11.94 -0.30 5.77
C HIS A 84 -13.00 -1.22 6.40
N GLY A 85 -13.01 -1.33 7.73
CA GLY A 85 -14.04 -2.08 8.46
C GLY A 85 -15.46 -1.54 8.30
N ARG A 86 -15.63 -0.28 7.90
CA ARG A 86 -16.92 0.34 7.56
C ARG A 86 -17.30 0.18 6.08
N GLY A 87 -16.42 -0.39 5.25
CA GLY A 87 -16.64 -0.60 3.83
C GLY A 87 -15.97 0.43 2.91
N SER A 88 -15.13 1.33 3.44
CA SER A 88 -14.35 2.26 2.61
C SER A 88 -13.21 1.54 1.89
N ASP A 89 -12.92 1.96 0.66
CA ASP A 89 -11.77 1.46 -0.11
C ASP A 89 -10.47 2.06 0.42
N ILE A 90 -9.43 1.24 0.62
CA ILE A 90 -8.11 1.70 1.04
C ILE A 90 -7.09 1.43 -0.05
N VAL A 91 -6.45 2.49 -0.52
CA VAL A 91 -5.39 2.42 -1.53
C VAL A 91 -4.04 2.73 -0.87
N TRP A 92 -3.17 1.73 -0.87
CA TRP A 92 -1.79 1.87 -0.42
C TRP A 92 -0.88 2.11 -1.63
N SER A 93 -0.27 3.29 -1.72
CA SER A 93 0.59 3.62 -2.86
C SER A 93 2.06 3.33 -2.58
N GLY A 94 2.72 2.68 -3.54
CA GLY A 94 4.17 2.49 -3.53
C GLY A 94 4.69 1.77 -2.29
N ALA A 95 5.64 2.40 -1.61
CA ALA A 95 6.26 1.86 -0.40
C ALA A 95 5.27 1.70 0.77
N ALA A 96 4.16 2.44 0.80
CA ALA A 96 3.12 2.23 1.81
C ALA A 96 2.47 0.84 1.66
N ALA A 97 2.33 0.32 0.43
CA ALA A 97 1.81 -1.02 0.18
C ALA A 97 2.74 -2.11 0.75
N ALA A 98 4.06 -1.92 0.65
CA ALA A 98 5.01 -2.80 1.31
C ALA A 98 4.89 -2.70 2.83
N ALA A 99 4.76 -1.49 3.37
CA ALA A 99 4.74 -1.23 4.81
C ALA A 99 3.56 -1.85 5.56
N VAL A 100 2.42 -2.07 4.90
CA VAL A 100 1.24 -2.70 5.55
C VAL A 100 1.33 -4.22 5.65
N CYS A 101 2.25 -4.84 4.91
CA CYS A 101 2.51 -6.27 4.99
C CYS A 101 3.20 -6.63 6.33
N ALA A 102 3.14 -7.90 6.76
CA ALA A 102 3.96 -8.37 7.89
C ALA A 102 5.46 -8.29 7.60
N SER A 103 5.83 -8.73 6.38
CA SER A 103 7.17 -8.59 5.85
C SER A 103 7.17 -7.51 4.77
N MET A 104 7.95 -6.45 4.98
CA MET A 104 8.14 -5.39 3.99
C MET A 104 9.55 -5.41 3.43
N VAL A 105 9.73 -4.92 2.22
CA VAL A 105 11.07 -4.76 1.66
C VAL A 105 11.76 -3.56 2.29
N ASP A 106 12.97 -3.76 2.79
CA ASP A 106 13.81 -2.68 3.32
C ASP A 106 14.28 -1.78 2.17
N ASP A 107 13.93 -0.49 2.21
CA ASP A 107 14.30 0.48 1.19
C ASP A 107 15.81 0.74 1.17
N ARG A 108 16.49 0.58 2.32
CA ARG A 108 17.96 0.73 2.49
C ARG A 108 18.74 -0.50 2.04
N GLY A 109 18.06 -1.65 1.86
CA GLY A 109 18.70 -2.94 1.71
C GLY A 109 18.06 -3.82 0.63
N SER A 110 18.70 -4.96 0.37
CA SER A 110 18.11 -6.03 -0.46
C SER A 110 17.54 -7.12 0.46
N ALA A 111 16.84 -6.71 1.51
CA ALA A 111 16.39 -7.57 2.60
C ALA A 111 14.91 -7.32 2.92
N LEU A 112 14.31 -8.28 3.64
CA LEU A 112 13.01 -8.12 4.26
C LEU A 112 13.19 -7.60 5.68
N THR A 113 12.23 -6.79 6.12
CA THR A 113 12.11 -6.28 7.48
C THR A 113 10.64 -6.32 7.91
N VAL A 114 10.33 -5.91 9.13
CA VAL A 114 8.99 -5.98 9.71
C VAL A 114 8.17 -4.75 9.32
N GLY A 115 6.98 -4.98 8.75
CA GLY A 115 6.00 -3.94 8.48
C GLY A 115 4.95 -3.80 9.60
N LEU A 116 3.75 -3.36 9.24
CA LEU A 116 2.63 -3.16 10.19
C LEU A 116 1.88 -4.46 10.50
N GLY A 117 1.97 -5.48 9.64
CA GLY A 117 1.26 -6.75 9.86
C GLY A 117 -0.25 -6.64 9.69
N LEU A 118 -0.72 -5.81 8.75
CA LEU A 118 -2.13 -5.81 8.33
C LEU A 118 -2.41 -6.93 7.33
N HIS A 119 -1.37 -7.35 6.59
CA HIS A 119 -1.45 -8.42 5.60
C HIS A 119 -0.26 -9.38 5.79
N ASP A 120 -0.53 -10.58 6.32
CA ASP A 120 0.53 -11.55 6.64
C ASP A 120 0.86 -12.47 5.46
N GLY A 121 -0.08 -12.63 4.51
CA GLY A 121 0.03 -13.55 3.39
C GLY A 121 0.82 -13.05 2.18
N ILE A 122 1.24 -11.78 2.17
CA ILE A 122 1.84 -11.12 1.01
C ILE A 122 3.12 -10.34 1.33
N VAL A 123 3.97 -10.15 0.31
CA VAL A 123 5.02 -9.13 0.27
C VAL A 123 4.87 -8.34 -1.01
N VAL A 124 4.84 -7.01 -0.92
CA VAL A 124 4.73 -6.11 -2.09
C VAL A 124 6.06 -5.40 -2.34
N ALA A 125 6.48 -5.33 -3.60
CA ALA A 125 7.60 -4.51 -4.08
C ALA A 125 7.14 -3.60 -5.22
N ALA A 126 7.05 -2.29 -4.97
CA ALA A 126 6.62 -1.31 -5.96
C ALA A 126 7.79 -0.69 -6.74
N GLY A 127 7.54 -0.25 -7.97
CA GLY A 127 8.55 0.33 -8.87
C GLY A 127 9.60 -0.69 -9.29
N TRP A 128 9.17 -1.95 -9.44
CA TRP A 128 10.03 -3.12 -9.60
C TRP A 128 10.99 -3.03 -10.79
N GLU A 129 10.56 -2.41 -11.89
CA GLU A 129 11.32 -2.20 -13.12
C GLU A 129 12.60 -1.40 -12.90
N GLY A 130 12.60 -0.50 -11.91
CA GLY A 130 13.75 0.33 -11.56
C GLY A 130 14.80 -0.37 -10.70
N TRP A 131 14.55 -1.60 -10.24
CA TRP A 131 15.41 -2.25 -9.25
C TRP A 131 16.58 -2.98 -9.92
N PRO A 132 17.81 -2.85 -9.36
CA PRO A 132 18.97 -3.60 -9.84
C PRO A 132 18.71 -5.11 -9.84
N ARG A 133 19.15 -5.81 -10.88
CA ARG A 133 18.91 -7.25 -11.06
C ARG A 133 19.34 -8.08 -9.84
N ASP A 134 20.51 -7.79 -9.28
CA ASP A 134 21.02 -8.54 -8.12
C ASP A 134 20.17 -8.34 -6.86
N ARG A 135 19.61 -7.14 -6.67
CA ARG A 135 18.66 -6.85 -5.58
C ARG A 135 17.38 -7.66 -5.77
N ARG A 136 16.86 -7.71 -7.00
CA ARG A 136 15.66 -8.50 -7.35
C ARG A 136 15.86 -9.99 -7.06
N LEU A 137 16.98 -10.55 -7.55
CA LEU A 137 17.34 -11.96 -7.34
C LEU A 137 17.53 -12.31 -5.86
N ARG A 138 18.15 -11.41 -5.08
CA ARG A 138 18.35 -11.64 -3.65
C ARG A 138 17.02 -11.62 -2.90
N LEU A 139 16.17 -10.64 -3.17
CA LEU A 139 14.88 -10.50 -2.50
C LEU A 139 14.02 -11.75 -2.69
N TRP A 140 13.96 -12.29 -3.92
CA TRP A 140 13.23 -13.53 -4.19
C TRP A 140 13.69 -14.71 -3.34
N ARG A 141 14.98 -14.84 -3.08
CA ARG A 141 15.53 -15.93 -2.26
C ARG A 141 15.21 -15.78 -0.78
N MET A 142 14.75 -14.60 -0.35
CA MET A 142 14.43 -14.30 1.05
C MET A 142 12.95 -14.42 1.35
N VAL A 143 12.07 -14.32 0.34
CA VAL A 143 10.62 -14.44 0.57
C VAL A 143 10.30 -15.89 0.95
N PRO A 144 9.64 -16.13 2.09
CA PRO A 144 9.22 -17.48 2.49
C PRO A 144 8.29 -18.12 1.46
N GLU A 145 8.34 -19.45 1.33
CA GLU A 145 7.52 -20.16 0.35
C GLU A 145 6.00 -20.01 0.58
N SER A 146 5.59 -19.79 1.84
CA SER A 146 4.20 -19.58 2.21
C SER A 146 3.62 -18.24 1.75
N VAL A 147 4.48 -17.26 1.45
CA VAL A 147 4.08 -15.87 1.17
C VAL A 147 3.97 -15.61 -0.33
N LEU A 148 2.92 -14.89 -0.74
CA LEU A 148 2.76 -14.42 -2.10
C LEU A 148 3.56 -13.13 -2.30
N PHE A 149 4.63 -13.21 -3.08
CA PHE A 149 5.40 -12.03 -3.50
C PHE A 149 4.72 -11.37 -4.71
N MET A 150 4.46 -10.07 -4.65
CA MET A 150 3.91 -9.26 -5.73
C MET A 150 4.85 -8.10 -6.05
N ALA A 151 5.52 -8.20 -7.19
CA ALA A 151 6.35 -7.13 -7.74
C ALA A 151 5.52 -6.31 -8.73
N LEU A 152 5.28 -5.05 -8.41
CA LEU A 152 4.46 -4.13 -9.20
C LEU A 152 5.37 -3.15 -9.93
N GLU A 153 5.17 -3.02 -11.23
CA GLU A 153 5.78 -1.93 -11.98
C GLU A 153 5.08 -0.59 -11.70
N SER A 154 5.74 0.53 -11.99
CA SER A 154 5.09 1.84 -11.89
C SER A 154 3.81 1.88 -12.74
N GLY A 155 2.70 2.31 -12.13
CA GLY A 155 1.38 2.33 -12.78
C GLY A 155 0.61 1.01 -12.67
N ALA A 156 1.20 -0.03 -12.06
CA ALA A 156 0.48 -1.25 -11.72
C ALA A 156 -0.25 -1.14 -10.39
N ALA A 157 -1.36 -1.86 -10.27
CA ALA A 157 -2.11 -2.00 -9.03
C ALA A 157 -2.70 -3.40 -8.92
N VAL A 158 -2.79 -3.89 -7.68
CA VAL A 158 -3.52 -5.10 -7.34
C VAL A 158 -4.63 -4.75 -6.36
N CYS A 159 -5.77 -5.40 -6.51
CA CYS A 159 -6.93 -5.25 -5.64
C CYS A 159 -7.34 -6.62 -5.12
N SER A 160 -7.80 -6.68 -3.89
CA SER A 160 -8.45 -7.87 -3.35
C SER A 160 -9.86 -7.54 -2.93
N THR A 161 -10.79 -8.43 -3.26
CA THR A 161 -12.17 -8.40 -2.75
C THR A 161 -12.35 -9.22 -1.47
N ALA A 162 -11.28 -9.88 -1.01
CA ALA A 162 -11.31 -10.62 0.24
C ALA A 162 -11.43 -9.67 1.44
N GLY A 163 -12.20 -10.08 2.45
CA GLY A 163 -12.36 -9.28 3.66
C GLY A 163 -11.05 -9.12 4.45
N PRO A 164 -10.92 -8.07 5.28
CA PRO A 164 -9.68 -7.78 6.01
C PRO A 164 -9.16 -8.94 6.88
N GLU A 165 -10.05 -9.73 7.50
CA GLU A 165 -9.64 -10.90 8.30
C GLU A 165 -8.94 -11.99 7.46
N VAL A 166 -9.40 -12.17 6.22
CA VAL A 166 -8.78 -13.12 5.29
C VAL A 166 -7.40 -12.60 4.90
N LEU A 167 -7.31 -11.34 4.48
CA LEU A 167 -6.05 -10.71 4.09
C LEU A 167 -5.02 -10.64 5.22
N ALA A 168 -5.49 -10.50 6.46
CA ALA A 168 -4.64 -10.51 7.64
C ALA A 168 -4.07 -11.90 7.97
N SER A 169 -4.74 -12.99 7.59
CA SER A 169 -4.36 -14.35 8.00
C SER A 169 -3.73 -15.19 6.90
N SER A 170 -4.13 -15.02 5.65
CA SER A 170 -3.58 -15.75 4.52
C SER A 170 -3.83 -15.01 3.20
N SER A 171 -3.07 -15.36 2.17
CA SER A 171 -3.37 -14.90 0.82
C SER A 171 -3.07 -16.00 -0.19
N SER A 172 -3.97 -16.12 -1.14
CA SER A 172 -3.85 -16.97 -2.32
C SER A 172 -3.82 -16.10 -3.57
N PRO A 173 -3.21 -16.56 -4.67
CA PRO A 173 -3.21 -15.80 -5.93
C PRO A 173 -4.61 -15.42 -6.44
N GLY A 174 -5.62 -16.26 -6.17
CA GLY A 174 -7.00 -16.01 -6.59
C GLY A 174 -7.73 -14.93 -5.78
N ASP A 175 -7.14 -14.47 -4.68
CA ASP A 175 -7.71 -13.35 -3.90
C ASP A 175 -7.36 -11.99 -4.52
N TRP A 176 -6.50 -11.95 -5.54
CA TRP A 176 -5.94 -10.72 -6.09
C TRP A 176 -6.21 -10.57 -7.59
N THR A 177 -6.67 -9.39 -7.95
CA THR A 177 -6.91 -8.96 -9.32
C THR A 177 -5.98 -7.81 -9.68
N VAL A 178 -5.31 -7.90 -10.83
CA VAL A 178 -4.48 -6.82 -11.40
C VAL A 178 -5.39 -5.80 -12.07
N LEU A 179 -5.34 -4.53 -11.63
CA LEU A 179 -6.14 -3.43 -12.17
C LEU A 179 -5.45 -2.64 -13.29
N GLY A 180 -4.18 -2.94 -13.55
CA GLY A 180 -3.38 -2.27 -14.58
C GLY A 180 -1.90 -2.54 -14.41
N GLY A 181 -1.11 -2.11 -15.40
CA GLY A 181 0.34 -2.27 -15.43
C GLY A 181 0.80 -3.74 -15.44
N ALA A 182 2.09 -3.95 -15.21
CA ALA A 182 2.66 -5.29 -15.09
C ALA A 182 2.87 -5.67 -13.63
N VAL A 183 2.47 -6.90 -13.29
CA VAL A 183 2.66 -7.50 -11.97
C VAL A 183 3.35 -8.85 -12.14
N GLU A 184 4.50 -9.01 -11.51
CA GLU A 184 5.16 -10.31 -11.36
C GLU A 184 4.79 -10.89 -9.99
N ALA A 185 3.98 -11.94 -9.98
CA ALA A 185 3.60 -12.66 -8.76
C ALA A 185 4.33 -14.00 -8.62
N ARG A 186 4.76 -14.32 -7.40
CA ARG A 186 5.46 -15.58 -7.10
C ARG A 186 5.08 -16.17 -5.75
N ARG A 187 5.13 -17.51 -5.65
CA ARG A 187 5.05 -18.27 -4.41
C ARG A 187 6.09 -19.38 -4.43
N GLY A 188 6.92 -19.47 -3.38
CA GLY A 188 8.01 -20.46 -3.33
C GLY A 188 8.97 -20.42 -4.52
N GLY A 189 9.24 -19.23 -5.05
CA GLY A 189 10.10 -19.04 -6.24
C GLY A 189 9.44 -19.33 -7.58
N THR A 190 8.27 -19.98 -7.60
CA THR A 190 7.48 -20.26 -8.80
C THR A 190 6.63 -19.05 -9.17
N ALA A 191 6.61 -18.70 -10.46
CA ALA A 191 5.70 -17.68 -10.98
C ALA A 191 4.25 -18.17 -10.88
N VAL A 192 3.38 -17.30 -10.39
CA VAL A 192 1.94 -17.55 -10.30
C VAL A 192 1.21 -16.47 -11.05
N THR A 193 0.06 -16.81 -11.61
CA THR A 193 -0.80 -15.85 -12.32
C THR A 193 -1.81 -15.27 -11.34
N LEU A 194 -1.91 -13.95 -11.33
CA LEU A 194 -3.03 -13.24 -10.71
C LEU A 194 -4.14 -13.06 -11.74
N GLU A 195 -5.38 -12.94 -11.28
CA GLU A 195 -6.47 -12.62 -12.18
C GLU A 195 -6.26 -11.22 -12.76
N ASN A 196 -6.53 -11.03 -14.05
CA ASN A 196 -6.48 -9.69 -14.66
C ASN A 196 -7.88 -9.12 -14.69
N TRP A 197 -8.03 -7.88 -14.23
CA TRP A 197 -9.29 -7.19 -14.36
C TRP A 197 -9.61 -6.99 -15.84
N GLN A 198 -10.77 -7.47 -16.24
CA GLN A 198 -11.34 -7.18 -17.54
C GLN A 198 -12.50 -6.22 -17.32
N PRO A 199 -12.52 -5.05 -17.99
CA PRO A 199 -13.71 -4.21 -17.96
C PRO A 199 -14.89 -5.05 -18.45
N ALA A 200 -16.03 -4.94 -17.78
CA ALA A 200 -17.28 -5.45 -18.33
C ALA A 200 -17.42 -4.88 -19.74
N THR A 201 -17.52 -5.75 -20.75
CA THR A 201 -17.72 -5.31 -22.12
C THR A 201 -19.02 -4.51 -22.15
N PRO A 202 -19.05 -3.29 -22.72
CA PRO A 202 -20.24 -2.45 -22.74
C PRO A 202 -21.42 -3.13 -23.45
#